data_AF-A0A969T6H8-F1
#
_entry.id   AF-A0A969T6H8-F1
#
_cell.length_a   1.000
_cell.length_b   1.000
_cell.length_c   1.000
_cell.angle_alpha   90.00
_cell.angle_beta   90.00
_cell.angle_gamma   90.00
#
_symmetry.space_group_name_H-M   'P 1'
#
loop_
_entity.id
_entity.type
_entity.pdbx_description
1 polymer ?
#
loop_
_entity_poly.entity_id
_entity_poly.type
_entity_poly.pdbx_seq_one_letter_code
_entity_poly.pdbx_strand_id
1 'polypeptide(L)'
;MNQTENRNYIISYSLNGLALGFFISLLFIISGIINHSPEFSLYGAYFYLTSYPYNWIFYFIIIVSFAIIGYLLGRYFNDKQTQLIQDLGDEREKNKRVFRFTEQLRKGSFFDKEVLLSNDELSKSLINLRDELQRREKEDRLRKEEEDQRHWITEGLATFGAVLRETGNELENLSYSVVSELAKYLKSQLVGIFVINDSEPEINLLSKLELLHMEEKNLLIKNWNGEKDWLGPVFWNRKLFFLKMLQMVMLK
;
A
#
# COMPACT_ATOMS: atom_id res chain seq x y z
N MET A 1 -5.30 -26.28 18.09
CA MET A 1 -5.70 -27.66 18.41
C MET A 1 -5.89 -27.75 19.91
N ASN A 2 -7.06 -28.20 20.36
CA ASN A 2 -7.38 -28.23 21.78
C ASN A 2 -6.68 -29.44 22.44
N GLN A 3 -6.22 -29.34 23.69
CA GLN A 3 -5.53 -30.47 24.37
C GLN A 3 -6.39 -31.75 24.41
N THR A 4 -7.72 -31.59 24.37
CA THR A 4 -8.70 -32.66 24.25
C THR A 4 -8.67 -33.39 22.90
N GLU A 5 -8.41 -32.70 21.78
CA GLU A 5 -8.32 -33.33 20.45
C GLU A 5 -7.06 -34.18 20.33
N ASN A 6 -5.94 -33.67 20.85
CA ASN A 6 -4.66 -34.38 20.90
C ASN A 6 -4.79 -35.70 21.71
N ARG A 7 -5.41 -35.62 22.89
CA ARG A 7 -5.67 -36.81 23.72
C ARG A 7 -6.56 -37.83 22.99
N ASN A 8 -7.60 -37.38 22.30
CA ASN A 8 -8.51 -38.25 21.57
C ASN A 8 -7.81 -38.95 20.39
N TYR A 9 -6.87 -38.27 19.72
CA TYR A 9 -6.08 -38.86 18.65
C TYR A 9 -5.21 -40.01 19.17
N ILE A 10 -4.44 -39.78 20.24
CA ILE A 10 -3.59 -40.82 20.84
C ILE A 10 -4.42 -42.02 21.32
N ILE A 11 -5.58 -41.77 21.94
CA ILE A 11 -6.51 -42.83 22.39
C ILE A 11 -7.03 -43.64 21.20
N SER A 12 -7.41 -42.99 20.10
CA SER A 12 -7.90 -43.67 18.90
C SER A 12 -6.85 -44.64 18.30
N TYR A 13 -5.59 -44.20 18.19
CA TYR A 13 -4.51 -45.07 17.70
C TYR A 13 -4.19 -46.24 18.63
N SER A 14 -4.27 -46.02 19.95
CA SER A 14 -4.11 -47.10 20.93
C SER A 14 -5.26 -48.11 20.86
N LEU A 15 -6.51 -47.65 20.71
CA LEU A 15 -7.69 -48.51 20.54
C LEU A 15 -7.63 -49.32 19.24
N ASN A 16 -7.23 -48.70 18.13
CA ASN A 16 -7.07 -49.39 16.84
C ASN A 16 -5.94 -50.42 16.90
N GLY A 17 -4.83 -50.11 17.57
CA GLY A 17 -3.74 -51.06 17.82
C GLY A 17 -4.22 -52.27 18.62
N LEU A 18 -4.97 -52.04 19.70
CA LEU A 18 -5.56 -53.12 20.52
C LEU A 18 -6.54 -53.97 19.70
N ALA A 19 -7.41 -53.35 18.90
CA ALA A 19 -8.36 -54.06 18.05
C ALA A 19 -7.66 -54.95 17.00
N LEU A 20 -6.58 -54.44 16.37
CA LEU A 20 -5.75 -55.23 15.46
C LEU A 20 -5.06 -56.39 16.18
N GLY A 21 -4.53 -56.16 17.39
CA GLY A 21 -3.95 -57.21 18.23
C GLY A 21 -4.96 -58.33 18.52
N PHE A 22 -6.19 -57.98 18.90
CA PHE A 22 -7.26 -58.94 19.14
C PHE A 22 -7.63 -59.72 17.87
N PHE A 23 -7.74 -59.03 16.73
CA PHE A 23 -8.02 -59.66 15.44
C PHE A 23 -6.93 -60.67 15.04
N ILE A 24 -5.66 -60.30 15.21
CA ILE A 24 -4.53 -61.20 14.94
C ILE A 24 -4.55 -62.41 15.88
N SER A 25 -4.78 -62.20 17.18
CA SER A 25 -4.92 -63.30 18.14
C SER A 25 -6.07 -64.24 17.78
N LEU A 26 -7.21 -63.72 17.32
CA LEU A 26 -8.35 -64.53 16.88
C LEU A 26 -7.98 -65.42 15.69
N LEU A 27 -7.23 -64.90 14.72
CA LEU A 27 -6.74 -65.69 13.58
C LEU A 27 -5.81 -66.83 14.03
N PHE A 28 -4.93 -66.58 15.00
CA PHE A 28 -4.08 -67.63 15.56
C PHE A 28 -4.89 -68.70 16.30
N ILE A 29 -5.94 -68.33 17.04
CA ILE A 29 -6.83 -69.29 17.71
C ILE A 29 -7.55 -70.16 16.68
N ILE A 30 -8.12 -69.55 15.63
CA ILE A 30 -8.80 -70.28 14.55
C ILE A 30 -7.84 -71.25 13.87
N SER A 31 -6.62 -70.81 13.55
CA SER A 31 -5.57 -71.67 12.99
C SER A 31 -5.20 -72.82 13.93
N GLY A 32 -5.13 -72.55 15.24
CA GLY A 32 -4.88 -73.55 16.27
C GLY A 32 -5.94 -74.66 16.31
N ILE A 33 -7.22 -74.27 16.27
CA ILE A 33 -8.37 -75.18 16.24
C ILE A 33 -8.32 -76.07 15.00
N ILE A 34 -8.10 -75.50 13.82
CA ILE A 34 -8.07 -76.27 12.55
C ILE A 34 -6.98 -77.36 12.58
N ASN A 35 -5.83 -77.07 13.17
CA ASN A 35 -4.68 -77.98 13.12
C ASN A 35 -4.66 -79.03 14.25
N HIS A 36 -5.25 -78.74 15.41
CA HIS A 36 -5.08 -79.54 16.62
C HIS A 36 -6.39 -80.05 17.23
N SER A 37 -7.55 -79.55 16.80
CA SER A 37 -8.84 -80.04 17.30
C SER A 37 -9.46 -81.04 16.31
N PRO A 38 -10.12 -82.10 16.81
CA PRO A 38 -10.71 -83.14 15.96
C PRO A 38 -11.90 -82.65 15.13
N GLU A 39 -12.59 -81.59 15.56
CA GLU A 39 -13.73 -80.98 14.86
C GLU A 39 -13.76 -79.47 15.08
N PHE A 40 -14.15 -78.71 14.04
CA PHE A 40 -14.43 -77.27 14.17
C PHE A 40 -15.79 -77.06 14.87
N SER A 41 -15.81 -77.23 16.19
CA SER A 41 -16.98 -77.06 17.04
C SER A 41 -16.65 -76.23 18.29
N LEU A 42 -17.69 -75.74 18.99
CA LEU A 42 -17.51 -75.05 20.28
C LEU A 42 -16.77 -75.93 21.30
N TYR A 43 -16.99 -77.25 21.24
CA TYR A 43 -16.26 -78.22 22.05
C TYR A 43 -14.78 -78.32 21.62
N GLY A 44 -14.48 -78.35 20.31
CA GLY A 44 -13.12 -78.33 19.78
C GLY A 44 -12.33 -77.08 20.20
N ALA A 45 -12.98 -75.91 20.22
CA ALA A 45 -12.38 -74.68 20.72
C ALA A 45 -12.05 -74.74 22.22
N TYR A 46 -12.98 -75.23 23.04
CA TYR A 46 -12.76 -75.43 24.48
C TYR A 46 -11.62 -76.43 24.76
N PHE A 47 -11.60 -77.54 24.01
CA PHE A 47 -10.57 -78.57 24.11
C PHE A 47 -9.20 -78.00 23.77
N TYR A 48 -9.07 -77.23 22.68
CA TYR A 48 -7.82 -76.60 22.28
C TYR A 48 -7.32 -75.58 23.33
N LEU A 49 -8.20 -74.68 23.78
CA LEU A 49 -7.84 -73.63 24.75
C LEU A 49 -7.41 -74.19 26.11
N THR A 50 -7.95 -75.34 26.52
CA THR A 50 -7.62 -76.00 27.78
C THR A 50 -6.39 -76.91 27.65
N SER A 51 -6.20 -77.55 26.48
CA SER A 51 -5.07 -78.45 26.23
C SER A 51 -3.73 -77.70 26.06
N TYR A 52 -3.77 -76.45 25.60
CA TYR A 52 -2.57 -75.63 25.36
C TYR A 52 -2.60 -74.31 26.16
N PRO A 53 -2.50 -74.36 27.50
CA PRO A 53 -2.63 -73.17 28.35
C PRO A 53 -1.49 -72.15 28.14
N TYR A 54 -0.31 -72.58 27.65
CA TYR A 54 0.81 -71.66 27.36
C TYR A 54 0.48 -70.65 26.24
N ASN A 55 -0.46 -70.96 25.34
CA ASN A 55 -0.87 -70.06 24.26
C ASN A 55 -1.55 -68.78 24.79
N TRP A 56 -2.14 -68.82 26.00
CA TRP A 56 -2.77 -67.64 26.61
C TRP A 56 -1.77 -66.51 26.84
N ILE A 57 -0.55 -66.85 27.28
CA ILE A 57 0.54 -65.88 27.48
C ILE A 57 0.96 -65.28 26.13
N PHE A 58 1.04 -66.11 25.09
CA PHE A 58 1.39 -65.65 23.74
C PHE A 58 0.37 -64.65 23.18
N TYR A 59 -0.93 -64.93 23.30
CA TYR A 59 -1.97 -63.99 22.86
C TYR A 59 -1.95 -62.69 23.66
N PHE A 60 -1.72 -62.78 24.98
CA PHE A 60 -1.58 -61.59 25.82
C PHE A 60 -0.41 -60.71 25.36
N ILE A 61 0.74 -61.31 25.06
CA ILE A 61 1.92 -60.60 24.54
C ILE A 61 1.57 -59.90 23.22
N ILE A 62 0.92 -60.57 22.28
CA ILE A 62 0.52 -59.97 21.00
C ILE A 62 -0.37 -58.75 21.21
N ILE A 63 -1.44 -58.89 22.01
CA ILE A 63 -2.39 -57.80 22.25
C ILE A 63 -1.70 -56.60 22.89
N VAL A 64 -0.86 -56.84 23.90
CA VAL A 64 -0.11 -55.78 24.60
C VAL A 64 0.91 -55.13 23.69
N SER A 65 1.67 -55.91 22.90
CA SER A 65 2.65 -55.37 21.94
C SER A 65 1.99 -54.46 20.91
N PHE A 66 0.85 -54.87 20.34
CA PHE A 66 0.12 -54.04 19.38
C PHE A 66 -0.51 -52.79 20.01
N ALA A 67 -0.98 -52.87 21.27
CA ALA A 67 -1.46 -51.70 22.01
C ALA A 67 -0.32 -50.69 22.28
N ILE A 68 0.87 -51.17 22.66
CA ILE A 68 2.06 -50.34 22.87
C ILE A 68 2.50 -49.69 21.55
N ILE A 69 2.57 -50.45 20.46
CA ILE A 69 2.93 -49.93 19.13
C ILE A 69 1.93 -48.86 18.69
N GLY A 70 0.63 -49.11 18.82
CA GLY A 70 -0.42 -48.14 18.50
C GLY A 70 -0.30 -46.85 19.32
N TYR A 71 0.01 -46.97 20.61
CA TYR A 71 0.25 -45.81 21.48
C TYR A 71 1.49 -44.99 21.07
N LEU A 72 2.61 -45.66 20.77
CA LEU A 72 3.84 -44.99 20.34
C LEU A 72 3.66 -44.28 18.99
N LEU A 73 3.03 -44.94 18.03
CA LEU A 73 2.69 -44.35 16.73
C LEU A 73 1.74 -43.16 16.91
N GLY A 74 0.71 -43.30 17.75
CA GLY A 74 -0.23 -42.22 18.04
C GLY A 74 0.46 -40.97 18.57
N ARG A 75 1.39 -41.11 19.53
CA ARG A 75 2.18 -39.97 20.04
C ARG A 75 3.05 -39.34 18.96
N TYR A 76 3.80 -40.14 18.20
CA TYR A 76 4.67 -39.64 17.14
C TYR A 76 3.91 -38.82 16.09
N PHE A 77 2.81 -39.36 15.59
CA PHE A 77 1.99 -38.67 14.58
C PHE A 77 1.29 -37.43 15.13
N ASN A 78 0.82 -37.48 16.37
CA ASN A 78 0.18 -36.33 17.00
C ASN A 78 1.13 -35.12 17.12
N ASP A 79 2.36 -35.35 17.59
CA ASP A 79 3.33 -34.28 17.78
C ASP A 79 3.74 -33.69 16.43
N LYS A 80 3.94 -34.55 15.42
CA LYS A 80 4.20 -34.11 14.04
C LYS A 80 3.05 -33.32 13.43
N GLN A 81 1.81 -33.76 13.64
CA GLN A 81 0.63 -33.07 13.13
C GLN A 81 0.46 -31.70 13.80
N THR A 82 0.70 -31.61 15.10
CA THR A 82 0.62 -30.35 15.84
C THR A 82 1.68 -29.36 15.34
N GLN A 83 2.92 -29.83 15.14
CA GLN A 83 4.00 -29.01 14.59
C GLN A 83 3.66 -28.49 13.19
N LEU A 84 3.18 -29.37 12.29
CA LEU A 84 2.80 -28.98 10.93
C LEU A 84 1.66 -27.94 10.92
N ILE A 85 0.67 -28.09 11.79
CA ILE A 85 -0.44 -27.12 11.88
C ILE A 85 0.06 -25.77 12.37
N GLN A 86 1.01 -25.75 13.31
CA GLN A 86 1.61 -24.53 13.80
C GLN A 86 2.44 -23.85 12.71
N ASP A 87 3.33 -24.59 12.04
CA ASP A 87 4.18 -24.07 10.96
C ASP A 87 3.33 -23.50 9.81
N LEU A 88 2.27 -24.22 9.40
CA LEU A 88 1.32 -23.74 8.41
C LEU A 88 0.55 -22.49 8.88
N GLY A 89 0.23 -22.42 10.18
CA GLY A 89 -0.42 -21.25 10.78
C GLY A 89 0.47 -20.02 10.70
N ASP A 90 1.74 -20.16 11.07
CA ASP A 90 2.74 -19.09 11.04
C ASP A 90 3.03 -18.63 9.61
N GLU A 91 3.13 -19.56 8.66
CA GLU A 91 3.29 -19.26 7.24
C GLU A 91 2.07 -18.52 6.67
N ARG A 92 0.86 -18.94 7.05
CA ARG A 92 -0.39 -18.26 6.64
C ARG A 92 -0.44 -16.83 7.18
N GLU A 93 -0.07 -16.61 8.44
CA GLU A 93 -0.02 -15.27 9.02
C GLU A 93 1.06 -14.40 8.36
N LYS A 94 2.23 -14.97 8.03
CA LYS A 94 3.27 -14.30 7.23
C LYS A 94 2.73 -13.86 5.86
N ASN A 95 2.07 -14.77 5.13
CA ASN A 95 1.47 -14.46 3.83
C ASN A 95 0.37 -13.39 3.91
N LYS A 96 -0.47 -13.42 4.96
CA LYS A 96 -1.46 -12.34 5.18
C LYS A 96 -0.80 -10.99 5.40
N ARG A 97 0.31 -10.92 6.14
CA ARG A 97 1.07 -9.66 6.33
C ARG A 97 1.61 -9.14 5.01
N VAL A 98 2.23 -10.01 4.20
CA VAL A 98 2.72 -9.66 2.86
C VAL A 98 1.58 -9.17 1.97
N PHE A 99 0.46 -9.88 1.93
CA PHE A 99 -0.71 -9.47 1.14
C PHE A 99 -1.25 -8.10 1.57
N ARG A 100 -1.40 -7.86 2.88
CA ARG A 100 -1.85 -6.56 3.40
C ARG A 100 -0.88 -5.43 3.02
N PHE A 101 0.43 -5.68 3.08
CA PHE A 101 1.42 -4.71 2.65
C PHE A 101 1.31 -4.41 1.15
N THR A 102 1.23 -5.43 0.30
CA THR A 102 1.06 -5.26 -1.14
C THR A 102 -0.23 -4.51 -1.49
N GLU A 103 -1.34 -4.76 -0.78
CA GLU A 103 -2.58 -4.00 -0.96
C GLU A 103 -2.43 -2.52 -0.53
N GLN A 104 -1.69 -2.24 0.54
CA GLN A 104 -1.39 -0.86 0.94
C GLN A 104 -0.55 -0.14 -0.12
N LEU A 105 0.47 -0.83 -0.68
CA LEU A 105 1.26 -0.31 -1.81
C LEU A 105 0.38 -0.01 -3.03
N ARG A 106 -0.50 -0.94 -3.41
CA ARG A 106 -1.41 -0.76 -4.53
C ARG A 106 -2.33 0.44 -4.35
N LYS A 107 -2.72 0.75 -3.11
CA LYS A 107 -3.58 1.89 -2.75
C LYS A 107 -2.82 3.22 -2.61
N GLY A 108 -1.50 3.25 -2.78
CA GLY A 108 -0.67 4.45 -2.58
C GLY A 108 -0.51 4.88 -1.12
N SER A 109 -0.78 3.97 -0.17
CA SER A 109 -0.64 4.23 1.27
C SER A 109 0.72 3.74 1.76
N PHE A 110 1.70 4.63 1.87
CA PHE A 110 3.10 4.30 2.19
C PHE A 110 3.44 4.29 3.69
N PHE A 111 2.45 4.23 4.59
CA PHE A 111 2.60 4.65 5.98
C PHE A 111 3.22 3.61 6.94
N ASP A 112 3.08 2.30 6.72
CA ASP A 112 3.49 1.30 7.73
C ASP A 112 4.77 0.55 7.36
N LYS A 113 5.87 0.90 8.05
CA LYS A 113 7.15 0.18 7.99
C LYS A 113 7.15 -1.10 8.85
N GLU A 114 6.23 -1.19 9.81
CA GLU A 114 6.18 -2.26 10.83
C GLU A 114 5.69 -3.60 10.29
N VAL A 115 4.92 -3.63 9.20
CA VAL A 115 4.23 -4.84 8.70
C VAL A 115 5.19 -5.94 8.23
N LEU A 116 6.44 -5.59 7.88
CA LEU A 116 7.42 -6.49 7.26
C LEU A 116 8.75 -6.61 8.03
N LEU A 117 8.75 -6.45 9.36
CA LEU A 117 9.98 -6.58 10.19
C LEU A 117 10.65 -7.98 10.17
N SER A 118 10.19 -8.93 9.37
CA SER A 118 10.95 -10.15 9.08
C SER A 118 12.17 -9.81 8.23
N ASN A 119 13.39 -10.17 8.69
CA ASN A 119 14.66 -9.95 7.97
C ASN A 119 14.83 -10.84 6.72
N ASP A 120 13.72 -11.21 6.09
CA ASP A 120 13.63 -12.05 4.90
C ASP A 120 13.90 -11.23 3.64
N GLU A 121 14.46 -11.86 2.62
CA GLU A 121 14.79 -11.24 1.33
C GLU A 121 13.55 -10.66 0.64
N LEU A 122 12.42 -11.38 0.71
CA LEU A 122 11.14 -10.89 0.19
C LEU A 122 10.71 -9.59 0.87
N SER A 123 10.87 -9.50 2.20
CA SER A 123 10.50 -8.30 2.95
C SER A 123 11.36 -7.11 2.56
N LYS A 124 12.67 -7.33 2.35
CA LYS A 124 13.59 -6.29 1.85
C LYS A 124 13.21 -5.81 0.46
N SER A 125 12.91 -6.73 -0.46
CA SER A 125 12.49 -6.38 -1.82
C SER A 125 11.21 -5.57 -1.85
N LEU A 126 10.22 -5.92 -1.01
CA LEU A 126 8.97 -5.18 -0.88
C LEU A 126 9.17 -3.77 -0.28
N ILE A 127 10.05 -3.64 0.71
CA ILE A 127 10.43 -2.32 1.27
C ILE A 127 11.13 -1.47 0.22
N ASN A 128 12.07 -2.04 -0.55
CA ASN A 128 12.75 -1.32 -1.61
C ASN A 128 11.78 -0.86 -2.71
N LEU A 129 10.83 -1.71 -3.10
CA LEU A 129 9.79 -1.36 -4.06
C LEU A 129 8.93 -0.19 -3.56
N ARG A 130 8.54 -0.20 -2.28
CA ARG A 130 7.82 0.92 -1.66
C ARG A 130 8.60 2.23 -1.79
N ASP A 131 9.87 2.21 -1.39
CA ASP A 131 10.72 3.40 -1.35
C ASP A 131 10.98 3.91 -2.77
N GLU A 132 11.06 3.02 -3.76
CA GLU A 132 11.16 3.39 -5.18
C GLU A 132 9.87 4.02 -5.72
N LEU A 133 8.70 3.46 -5.40
CA LEU A 133 7.42 4.04 -5.81
C LEU A 133 7.22 5.44 -5.22
N GLN A 134 7.52 5.61 -3.93
CA GLN A 134 7.43 6.92 -3.27
C GLN A 134 8.39 7.95 -3.89
N ARG A 135 9.60 7.52 -4.26
CA ARG A 135 10.57 8.38 -4.93
C ARG A 135 10.08 8.80 -6.32
N ARG A 136 9.60 7.84 -7.12
CA ARG A 136 9.07 8.09 -8.47
C ARG A 136 7.88 9.05 -8.42
N GLU A 137 6.95 8.87 -7.49
CA GLU A 137 5.82 9.79 -7.33
C GLU A 137 6.27 11.22 -6.99
N LYS A 138 7.26 11.37 -6.11
CA LYS A 138 7.82 12.68 -5.78
C LYS A 138 8.53 13.32 -6.98
N GLU A 139 9.30 12.55 -7.74
CA GLU A 139 9.99 13.01 -8.94
C GLU A 139 9.00 13.41 -10.04
N ASP A 140 7.97 12.60 -10.28
CA ASP A 140 6.93 12.89 -11.27
C ASP A 140 6.14 14.14 -10.91
N ARG A 141 5.83 14.36 -9.63
CA ARG A 141 5.19 15.60 -9.17
C ARG A 141 6.06 16.83 -9.44
N LEU A 142 7.35 16.75 -9.10
CA LEU A 142 8.30 17.84 -9.36
C LEU A 142 8.43 18.13 -10.86
N ARG A 143 8.56 17.07 -11.68
CA ARG A 143 8.61 17.21 -13.14
C ARG A 143 7.37 17.88 -13.69
N LYS A 144 6.18 17.48 -13.20
CA LYS A 144 4.93 18.08 -13.62
C LYS A 144 4.85 19.56 -13.26
N GLU A 145 5.29 19.95 -12.07
CA GLU A 145 5.37 21.37 -11.68
C GLU A 145 6.34 22.16 -12.57
N GLU A 146 7.50 21.58 -12.92
CA GLU A 146 8.47 22.20 -13.83
C GLU A 146 7.95 22.31 -15.27
N GLU A 147 7.25 21.28 -15.76
CA GLU A 147 6.61 21.27 -17.07
C GLU A 147 5.48 22.29 -17.15
N ASP A 148 4.63 22.36 -16.13
CA ASP A 148 3.55 23.35 -16.03
C ASP A 148 4.12 24.78 -16.05
N GLN A 149 5.21 25.04 -15.32
CA GLN A 149 5.90 26.33 -15.34
C GLN A 149 6.50 26.65 -16.71
N ARG A 150 7.17 25.68 -17.36
CA ARG A 150 7.75 25.87 -18.71
C ARG A 150 6.68 26.12 -19.75
N HIS A 151 5.59 25.37 -19.69
CA HIS A 151 4.43 25.54 -20.57
C HIS A 151 3.83 26.93 -20.37
N TRP A 152 3.61 27.34 -19.12
CA TRP A 152 3.14 28.67 -18.76
C TRP A 152 4.10 29.79 -19.24
N ILE A 153 5.42 29.62 -19.19
CA ILE A 153 6.34 30.65 -19.72
C ILE A 153 6.24 30.72 -21.24
N THR A 154 6.17 29.57 -21.92
CA THR A 154 6.18 29.47 -23.38
C THR A 154 4.88 30.00 -23.99
N GLU A 155 3.73 29.64 -23.40
CA GLU A 155 2.41 30.15 -23.79
C GLU A 155 2.34 31.67 -23.59
N GLY A 156 2.83 32.17 -22.44
CA GLY A 156 2.91 33.60 -22.17
C GLY A 156 3.75 34.31 -23.23
N LEU A 157 4.96 33.81 -23.52
CA LEU A 157 5.85 34.40 -24.51
C LEU A 157 5.22 34.43 -25.91
N ALA A 158 4.55 33.35 -26.32
CA ALA A 158 3.85 33.30 -27.60
C ALA A 158 2.70 34.31 -27.67
N THR A 159 1.90 34.39 -26.61
CA THR A 159 0.75 35.30 -26.49
C THR A 159 1.21 36.76 -26.58
N PHE A 160 2.19 37.16 -25.76
CA PHE A 160 2.70 38.54 -25.82
C PHE A 160 3.46 38.82 -27.10
N GLY A 161 4.16 37.83 -27.67
CA GLY A 161 4.78 37.97 -28.99
C GLY A 161 3.76 38.26 -30.11
N ALA A 162 2.57 37.66 -30.04
CA ALA A 162 1.47 37.97 -30.96
C ALA A 162 0.90 39.37 -30.72
N VAL A 163 0.62 39.75 -29.46
CA VAL A 163 0.14 41.09 -29.09
C VAL A 163 1.10 42.18 -29.59
N LEU A 164 2.42 41.99 -29.39
CA LEU A 164 3.42 42.95 -29.83
C LEU A 164 3.52 43.08 -31.37
N ARG A 165 3.09 42.08 -32.14
CA ARG A 165 3.11 42.09 -33.61
C ARG A 165 1.80 42.61 -34.22
N GLU A 166 0.67 42.33 -33.58
CA GLU A 166 -0.65 42.75 -34.05
C GLU A 166 -0.96 44.21 -33.73
N THR A 167 -0.42 44.75 -32.64
CA THR A 167 -0.64 46.14 -32.27
C THR A 167 0.42 47.04 -32.94
N GLY A 168 -0.02 47.90 -33.86
CA GLY A 168 0.85 48.77 -34.67
C GLY A 168 1.63 49.86 -33.90
N ASN A 169 2.27 50.77 -34.64
CA ASN A 169 3.31 51.73 -34.18
C ASN A 169 2.89 52.76 -33.10
N GLU A 170 1.64 52.76 -32.63
CA GLU A 170 1.18 53.68 -31.59
C GLU A 170 1.40 53.06 -30.21
N LEU A 171 2.34 53.64 -29.44
CA LEU A 171 2.76 53.18 -28.11
C LEU A 171 1.59 53.02 -27.13
N GLU A 172 0.59 53.89 -27.23
CA GLU A 172 -0.57 53.92 -26.34
C GLU A 172 -1.48 52.70 -26.57
N ASN A 173 -1.74 52.38 -27.84
CA ASN A 173 -2.52 51.20 -28.24
C ASN A 173 -1.78 49.90 -27.89
N LEU A 174 -0.48 49.84 -28.16
CA LEU A 174 0.38 48.71 -27.78
C LEU A 174 0.34 48.47 -26.26
N SER A 175 0.52 49.53 -25.47
CA SER A 175 0.52 49.45 -24.01
C SER A 175 -0.82 48.96 -23.47
N TYR A 176 -1.94 49.43 -24.03
CA TYR A 176 -3.27 48.94 -23.66
C TYR A 176 -3.44 47.45 -23.94
N SER A 177 -3.08 47.00 -25.15
CA SER A 177 -3.20 45.58 -25.54
C SER A 177 -2.33 44.68 -24.65
N VAL A 178 -1.11 45.10 -24.33
CA VAL A 178 -0.21 44.36 -23.43
C VAL A 178 -0.77 44.28 -22.00
N VAL A 179 -1.20 45.40 -21.41
CA VAL A 179 -1.79 45.41 -20.06
C VAL A 179 -3.06 44.56 -20.01
N SER A 180 -3.91 44.67 -21.03
CA SER A 180 -5.14 43.91 -21.11
C SER A 180 -4.90 42.41 -21.23
N GLU A 181 -3.95 41.99 -22.06
CA GLU A 181 -3.63 40.57 -22.21
C GLU A 181 -2.92 40.03 -20.97
N LEU A 182 -2.11 40.85 -20.29
CA LEU A 182 -1.49 40.51 -19.01
C LEU A 182 -2.51 40.31 -17.89
N ALA A 183 -3.55 41.13 -17.82
CA ALA A 183 -4.65 40.95 -16.88
C ALA A 183 -5.38 39.63 -17.11
N LYS A 184 -5.71 39.29 -18.36
CA LYS A 184 -6.34 38.01 -18.73
C LYS A 184 -5.43 36.82 -18.43
N TYR A 185 -4.16 36.90 -18.82
CA TYR A 185 -3.18 35.83 -18.69
C TYR A 185 -2.91 35.46 -17.23
N LEU A 186 -2.77 36.48 -16.37
CA LEU A 186 -2.59 36.29 -14.92
C LEU A 186 -3.91 36.04 -14.18
N LYS A 187 -5.06 36.14 -14.86
CA LYS A 187 -6.40 36.15 -14.25
C LYS A 187 -6.48 37.14 -13.07
N SER A 188 -5.82 38.28 -13.21
CA SER A 188 -5.74 39.31 -12.18
C SER A 188 -6.79 40.39 -12.42
N GLN A 189 -7.42 40.87 -11.33
CA GLN A 189 -8.41 41.96 -11.37
C GLN A 189 -7.76 43.34 -11.57
N LEU A 190 -6.47 43.48 -11.28
CA LEU A 190 -5.74 44.73 -11.42
C LEU A 190 -4.34 44.44 -11.97
N VAL A 191 -3.98 45.15 -13.03
CA VAL A 191 -2.64 45.12 -13.63
C VAL A 191 -2.27 46.53 -14.08
N GLY A 192 -1.00 46.90 -13.88
CA GLY A 192 -0.46 48.18 -14.34
C GLY A 192 0.97 48.03 -14.84
N ILE A 193 1.31 48.85 -15.83
CA ILE A 193 2.66 48.98 -16.40
C ILE A 193 3.06 50.46 -16.30
N PHE A 194 4.31 50.70 -15.97
CA PHE A 194 4.90 52.04 -15.95
C PHE A 194 5.71 52.25 -17.22
N VAL A 195 5.47 53.34 -17.92
CA VAL A 195 6.27 53.76 -19.07
C VAL A 195 7.12 54.95 -18.64
N ILE A 196 8.42 54.84 -18.85
CA ILE A 196 9.41 55.89 -18.57
C ILE A 196 9.87 56.45 -19.91
N ASN A 197 9.84 57.76 -20.07
CA ASN A 197 10.41 58.44 -21.21
C ASN A 197 11.77 59.02 -20.82
N ASP A 198 12.83 58.72 -21.57
CA ASP A 198 14.16 59.28 -21.27
C ASP A 198 14.24 60.79 -21.58
N SER A 199 13.26 61.34 -22.31
CA SER A 199 13.23 62.73 -22.76
C SER A 199 12.49 63.68 -21.80
N GLU A 200 11.64 63.15 -20.92
CA GLU A 200 10.87 63.92 -19.93
C GLU A 200 10.89 63.18 -18.58
N PRO A 201 11.12 63.86 -17.44
CA PRO A 201 11.18 63.21 -16.12
C PRO A 201 9.82 62.68 -15.61
N GLU A 202 8.75 62.78 -16.41
CA GLU A 202 7.41 62.34 -16.02
C GLU A 202 7.21 60.83 -16.24
N ILE A 203 6.76 60.15 -15.19
CA ILE A 203 6.44 58.72 -15.23
C ILE A 203 4.94 58.57 -15.49
N ASN A 204 4.59 57.90 -16.59
CA ASN A 204 3.21 57.60 -16.93
C ASN A 204 2.85 56.20 -16.42
N LEU A 205 1.95 56.13 -15.44
CA LEU A 205 1.34 54.88 -15.00
C LEU A 205 0.16 54.55 -15.92
N LEU A 206 0.24 53.41 -16.60
CA LEU A 206 -0.87 52.83 -17.37
C LEU A 206 -1.43 51.66 -16.58
N SER A 207 -2.65 51.80 -16.05
CA SER A 207 -3.29 50.75 -15.27
C SER A 207 -4.67 50.40 -15.80
N LYS A 208 -5.02 49.11 -15.74
CA LYS A 208 -6.33 48.58 -16.08
C LYS A 208 -6.89 47.84 -14.86
N LEU A 209 -8.09 48.25 -14.45
CA LEU A 209 -8.88 47.61 -13.40
C LEU A 209 -10.03 46.86 -14.08
N GLU A 210 -10.05 45.54 -13.97
CA GLU A 210 -11.14 44.69 -14.49
C GLU A 210 -11.91 44.14 -13.29
N LEU A 211 -12.79 44.99 -12.74
CA LEU A 211 -13.73 44.62 -11.69
C LEU A 211 -14.83 43.76 -12.31
N LEU A 212 -15.02 42.57 -11.76
CA LEU A 212 -15.84 41.47 -12.29
C LEU A 212 -17.31 41.78 -12.62
N HIS A 213 -17.81 43.02 -12.51
CA HIS A 213 -19.20 43.42 -12.81
C HIS A 213 -19.37 44.91 -13.21
N MET A 214 -18.30 45.66 -13.49
CA MET A 214 -18.43 47.07 -13.88
C MET A 214 -17.86 47.31 -15.29
N GLU A 215 -18.75 47.74 -16.17
CA GLU A 215 -18.57 47.99 -17.62
C GLU A 215 -17.65 49.18 -17.97
N GLU A 216 -16.84 49.70 -17.06
CA GLU A 216 -15.99 50.85 -17.36
C GLU A 216 -14.57 50.46 -17.79
N LYS A 217 -14.35 50.53 -19.11
CA LYS A 217 -13.04 50.54 -19.77
C LYS A 217 -12.33 51.89 -19.53
N ASN A 218 -11.91 52.19 -18.30
CA ASN A 218 -11.17 53.41 -18.02
C ASN A 218 -9.68 53.10 -17.83
N LEU A 219 -8.89 53.45 -18.86
CA LEU A 219 -7.43 53.43 -18.81
C LEU A 219 -7.02 54.65 -17.98
N LEU A 220 -6.55 54.41 -16.76
CA LEU A 220 -6.07 55.50 -15.90
C LEU A 220 -4.61 55.78 -16.26
N ILE A 221 -4.40 56.80 -17.08
CA ILE A 221 -3.09 57.42 -17.29
C ILE A 221 -2.93 58.46 -16.19
N LYS A 222 -2.08 58.16 -15.19
CA LYS A 222 -1.81 59.07 -14.09
C LYS A 222 -0.34 59.46 -14.12
N ASN A 223 -0.06 60.75 -14.28
CA ASN A 223 1.29 61.29 -14.15
C ASN A 223 1.69 61.14 -12.68
N TRP A 224 2.71 60.33 -12.43
CA TRP A 224 3.12 59.95 -11.07
C TRP A 224 4.43 60.65 -10.71
N ASN A 225 4.38 61.49 -9.68
CA ASN A 225 5.54 62.24 -9.19
C ASN A 225 6.20 61.47 -8.03
N GLY A 226 7.08 60.53 -8.40
CA GLY A 226 8.25 59.95 -7.72
C GLY A 226 8.36 59.77 -6.20
N GLU A 227 7.90 60.70 -5.37
CA GLU A 227 8.46 60.91 -4.02
C GLU A 227 7.53 60.60 -2.84
N LYS A 228 6.21 60.49 -3.03
CA LYS A 228 5.26 60.42 -1.89
C LYS A 228 4.35 59.19 -1.83
N ASP A 229 4.48 58.26 -2.74
CA ASP A 229 3.57 57.10 -2.82
C ASP A 229 4.26 55.78 -2.46
N TRP A 230 3.49 54.81 -1.98
CA TRP A 230 3.99 53.50 -1.53
C TRP A 230 4.63 52.67 -2.66
N LEU A 231 4.39 53.06 -3.91
CA LEU A 231 4.99 52.48 -5.13
C LEU A 231 6.42 53.00 -5.40
N GLY A 232 6.83 54.12 -4.82
CA GLY A 232 8.14 54.73 -5.08
C GLY A 232 9.34 53.87 -4.68
N PRO A 233 9.37 53.26 -3.48
CA PRO A 233 10.46 52.37 -3.08
C PRO A 233 10.60 51.11 -3.97
N VAL A 234 9.51 50.66 -4.59
CA VAL A 234 9.49 49.52 -5.53
C VAL A 234 10.10 49.93 -6.87
N PHE A 235 9.73 51.12 -7.36
CA PHE A 235 10.26 51.72 -8.58
C PHE A 235 11.79 51.92 -8.51
N TRP A 236 12.29 52.55 -7.44
CA TRP A 236 13.72 52.82 -7.27
C TRP A 236 14.59 51.57 -7.11
N ASN A 237 14.02 50.46 -6.63
CA ASN A 237 14.75 49.20 -6.46
C ASN A 237 14.84 48.33 -7.73
N ARG A 238 14.21 48.72 -8.85
CA ARG A 238 14.10 47.90 -10.09
C ARG A 238 13.71 46.43 -9.82
N LYS A 239 12.94 46.16 -8.76
CA LYS A 239 12.48 44.82 -8.41
C LYS A 239 11.05 44.63 -8.92
N LEU A 240 10.84 43.53 -9.65
CA LEU A 240 9.51 43.09 -10.08
C LEU A 240 8.68 42.72 -8.83
N PHE A 241 7.58 43.43 -8.58
CA PHE A 241 6.70 43.21 -7.41
C PHE A 241 5.35 42.65 -7.87
N PHE A 242 5.08 41.38 -7.61
CA PHE A 242 3.78 40.76 -7.86
C PHE A 242 2.84 41.07 -6.67
N LEU A 243 1.95 42.05 -6.82
CA LEU A 243 1.00 42.43 -5.77
C LEU A 243 -0.27 41.56 -5.79
N LYS A 244 -0.20 40.40 -5.13
CA LYS A 244 -1.40 39.69 -4.62
C LYS A 244 -2.02 40.41 -3.40
N MET A 245 -1.40 41.49 -2.92
CA MET A 245 -1.72 42.20 -1.68
C MET A 245 -2.76 43.32 -1.81
N LEU A 246 -3.13 43.73 -3.03
CA LEU A 246 -4.01 44.89 -3.24
C LEU A 246 -5.50 44.59 -2.96
N GLN A 247 -5.90 43.31 -2.91
CA GLN A 247 -7.26 42.93 -2.47
C GLN A 247 -7.55 43.32 -1.00
N MET A 248 -6.53 43.49 -0.16
CA MET A 248 -6.75 43.79 1.27
C MET A 248 -6.85 45.29 1.59
N VAL A 249 -6.36 46.16 0.71
CA VAL A 249 -6.27 47.61 0.98
C VAL A 249 -7.41 48.39 0.33
N MET A 250 -7.99 47.90 -0.77
CA MET A 250 -9.14 48.54 -1.44
C MET A 250 -10.51 48.11 -0.87
N LEU A 251 -10.52 47.27 0.18
CA LEU A 251 -11.73 46.79 0.87
C LEU A 251 -12.01 47.54 2.19
N LYS A 252 -11.48 48.75 2.36
CA LYS A 252 -11.79 49.63 3.49
C LYS A 252 -12.26 51.00 3.05
#